data_AF-A0A2N2ELH5-F1
#
_entry.id   AF-A0A2N2ELH5-F1
#
_cell.length_a   1.000
_cell.length_b   1.000
_cell.length_c   1.000
_cell.angle_alpha   90.00
_cell.angle_beta   90.00
_cell.angle_gamma   90.00
#
_symmetry.space_group_name_H-M   'P 1'
#
loop_
_entity.id
_entity.type
_entity.pdbx_description
1 polymer ?
#
loop_
_entity_poly.entity_id
_entity_poly.type
_entity_poly.pdbx_seq_one_letter_code
_entity_poly.pdbx_strand_id
1 'polypeptide(L)'
;MKLEPKILLIAALLAAPAGAMGAGYPARDAACAAEDMQLFYYYLSPVQDAGVKNRATSCHPGRKSLQLPVWLERALPAMTARKVWKDPDEGELSEAVVWQTPVSILYEATARLAAADPMADSAGFNDMRIRFIMSVERLTKAGLETSFGGRGGPMLATLDAATRGFDGLTGALAKGDRKAFDAGAAGLLRSSRDLFAQLFEEPRKGAGKKPAARYTPEARVLPGYRGVSLPVPASQALFLGRGERVDMLVSFDALTGTDTREKVTATILQNVIVTGVHKSAGPGEPGVVQLLCNPNEAQYAALSLAQGSNITLIRRAPGDTELRPMEIASFRRLIK
;
A
#
# COMPACT_ATOMS: atom_id res chain seq x y z
N MET A 1 -14.73 26.51 13.32
CA MET A 1 -13.75 26.93 12.29
C MET A 1 -13.93 26.02 11.09
N LYS A 2 -14.41 26.55 9.95
CA LYS A 2 -14.54 25.78 8.71
C LYS A 2 -13.14 25.70 8.08
N LEU A 3 -12.51 24.53 8.08
CA LEU A 3 -11.31 24.30 7.27
C LEU A 3 -11.75 24.23 5.80
N GLU A 4 -11.42 25.25 5.02
CA GLU A 4 -11.50 25.15 3.57
C GLU A 4 -10.42 24.17 3.07
N PRO A 5 -10.76 23.24 2.17
CA PRO A 5 -9.76 22.37 1.57
C PRO A 5 -8.91 23.23 0.65
N LYS A 6 -7.68 23.53 1.07
CA LYS A 6 -6.67 24.13 0.19
C LYS A 6 -6.33 23.12 -0.89
N ILE A 7 -7.04 23.17 -2.01
CA ILE A 7 -6.65 22.53 -3.26
C ILE A 7 -5.31 23.17 -3.65
N LEU A 8 -4.23 22.45 -3.38
CA LEU A 8 -2.90 22.80 -3.88
C LEU A 8 -2.96 22.70 -5.41
N LEU A 9 -3.14 23.85 -6.06
CA LEU A 9 -2.91 24.02 -7.48
C LEU A 9 -1.40 23.87 -7.71
N ILE A 10 -0.96 22.63 -7.95
CA ILE A 10 0.41 22.36 -8.39
C ILE A 10 0.48 22.80 -9.86
N ALA A 11 0.85 24.05 -10.08
CA ALA A 11 1.27 24.53 -11.39
C ALA A 11 2.63 23.91 -11.74
N ALA A 12 2.63 22.68 -12.26
CA ALA A 12 3.84 22.01 -12.71
C ALA A 12 4.26 22.58 -14.07
N LEU A 13 5.26 23.48 -14.09
CA LEU A 13 6.03 23.75 -15.30
C LEU A 13 6.84 22.50 -15.65
N LEU A 14 6.42 21.79 -16.70
CA LEU A 14 7.14 20.64 -17.25
C LEU A 14 8.31 21.12 -18.12
N ALA A 15 9.49 21.29 -17.51
CA ALA A 15 10.74 21.32 -18.26
C ALA A 15 11.15 19.87 -18.56
N ALA A 16 11.26 19.50 -19.85
CA ALA A 16 11.74 18.18 -20.24
C ALA A 16 13.22 18.05 -19.86
N PRO A 17 13.63 17.02 -19.08
CA PRO A 17 15.03 16.81 -18.73
C PRO A 17 15.81 16.41 -19.98
N ALA A 18 16.89 17.13 -20.28
CA ALA A 18 17.82 16.79 -21.34
C ALA A 18 18.63 15.53 -20.94
N GLY A 19 18.74 14.59 -21.88
CA GLY A 19 19.11 13.19 -21.68
C GLY A 19 20.35 12.89 -20.82
N ALA A 20 20.18 11.97 -19.88
CA ALA A 20 21.25 11.17 -19.29
C ALA A 20 21.19 9.74 -19.88
N MET A 21 22.25 9.34 -20.59
CA MET A 21 22.43 7.96 -21.09
C MET A 21 23.05 7.12 -19.97
N GLY A 22 22.27 6.26 -19.32
CA GLY A 22 22.82 5.34 -18.29
C GLY A 22 21.83 4.49 -17.49
N ALA A 23 20.53 4.51 -17.78
CA ALA A 23 19.56 3.61 -17.16
C ALA A 23 19.22 2.46 -18.11
N GLY A 24 19.15 1.23 -17.59
CA GLY A 24 18.72 0.03 -18.35
C GLY A 24 17.26 0.09 -18.85
N TYR A 25 16.50 1.13 -18.46
CA TYR A 25 15.22 1.53 -19.05
C TYR A 25 15.35 2.94 -19.66
N PRO A 26 14.72 3.23 -20.81
CA PRO A 26 14.81 4.55 -21.43
C PRO A 26 14.18 5.63 -20.56
N ALA A 27 14.88 6.73 -20.29
CA ALA A 27 14.31 7.91 -19.60
C ALA A 27 13.02 8.43 -20.27
N ARG A 28 12.92 8.24 -21.60
CA ARG A 28 11.71 8.52 -22.38
C ARG A 28 10.51 7.69 -21.90
N ASP A 29 10.69 6.42 -21.57
CA ASP A 29 9.59 5.56 -21.11
C ASP A 29 9.09 6.00 -19.74
N ALA A 30 10.00 6.45 -18.86
CA ALA A 30 9.64 7.03 -17.57
C ALA A 30 8.85 8.33 -17.73
N ALA A 31 9.31 9.24 -18.59
CA ALA A 31 8.59 10.48 -18.90
C ALA A 31 7.19 10.21 -19.48
N CYS A 32 7.07 9.22 -20.37
CA CYS A 32 5.77 8.84 -20.93
C CYS A 32 4.83 8.19 -19.91
N ALA A 33 5.35 7.34 -19.03
CA ALA A 33 4.55 6.80 -17.93
C ALA A 33 4.09 7.91 -16.96
N ALA A 34 4.93 8.91 -16.71
CA ALA A 34 4.56 10.07 -15.90
C ALA A 34 3.46 10.91 -16.57
N GLU A 35 3.57 11.17 -17.88
CA GLU A 35 2.50 11.84 -18.64
C GLU A 35 1.17 11.07 -18.55
N ASP A 36 1.21 9.75 -18.75
CA ASP A 36 0.04 8.87 -18.66
C ASP A 36 -0.63 8.93 -17.27
N MET A 37 0.15 8.83 -16.19
CA MET A 37 -0.37 8.91 -14.81
C MET A 37 -0.88 10.30 -14.44
N GLN A 38 -0.22 11.36 -14.91
CA GLN A 38 -0.69 12.72 -14.71
C GLN A 38 -2.05 12.92 -15.40
N LEU A 39 -2.17 12.47 -16.65
CA LEU A 39 -3.41 12.59 -17.40
C LEU A 39 -4.53 11.75 -16.76
N PHE A 40 -4.20 10.54 -16.28
CA PHE A 40 -5.15 9.71 -15.53
C PHE A 40 -5.64 10.42 -14.25
N TYR A 41 -4.73 11.02 -13.47
CA TYR A 41 -5.12 11.76 -12.27
C TYR A 41 -6.14 12.86 -12.60
N TYR A 42 -5.91 13.63 -13.66
CA TYR A 42 -6.82 14.69 -14.10
C TYR A 42 -8.10 14.17 -14.74
N TYR A 43 -8.10 12.99 -15.36
CA TYR A 43 -9.34 12.35 -15.82
C TYR A 43 -10.30 12.03 -14.68
N LEU A 44 -9.80 11.88 -13.46
CA LEU A 44 -10.61 11.67 -12.25
C LEU A 44 -10.96 12.97 -11.51
N SER A 45 -10.47 14.11 -11.98
CA SER A 45 -10.81 15.42 -11.40
C SER A 45 -12.25 15.80 -11.77
N PRO A 46 -13.05 16.34 -10.83
CA PRO A 46 -14.40 16.83 -11.15
C PRO A 46 -14.41 18.01 -12.12
N VAL A 47 -13.29 18.72 -12.22
CA VAL A 47 -13.09 19.82 -13.16
C VAL A 47 -12.02 19.41 -14.16
N GLN A 48 -12.42 19.33 -15.43
CA GLN A 48 -11.56 18.94 -16.55
C GLN A 48 -11.54 20.07 -17.58
N ASP A 49 -10.37 20.66 -17.79
CA ASP A 49 -10.18 21.63 -18.86
C ASP A 49 -10.10 20.96 -20.24
N ALA A 50 -10.18 21.77 -21.30
CA ALA A 50 -10.14 21.28 -22.68
C ALA A 50 -8.82 20.57 -23.04
N GLY A 51 -7.70 20.96 -22.42
CA GLY A 51 -6.39 20.36 -22.65
C GLY A 51 -6.22 19.01 -21.96
N VAL A 52 -6.93 18.77 -20.85
CA VAL A 52 -7.10 17.44 -20.27
C VAL A 52 -7.96 16.58 -21.19
N LYS A 53 -9.14 17.06 -21.60
CA LYS A 53 -10.06 16.29 -22.45
C LYS A 53 -9.45 15.91 -23.81
N ASN A 54 -8.57 16.75 -24.35
CA ASN A 54 -7.84 16.53 -25.59
C ASN A 54 -6.36 16.88 -25.40
N ARG A 55 -5.57 15.90 -24.96
CA ARG A 55 -4.15 16.10 -24.66
C ARG A 55 -3.28 15.70 -25.85
N ALA A 56 -2.57 16.66 -26.46
CA ALA A 56 -1.52 16.33 -27.42
C ALA A 56 -0.42 15.50 -26.75
N THR A 57 0.07 14.45 -27.41
CA THR A 57 1.09 13.55 -26.83
C THR A 57 2.04 13.01 -27.89
N SER A 58 3.26 12.66 -27.47
CA SER A 58 4.26 11.94 -28.28
C SER A 58 4.55 10.53 -27.75
N CYS A 59 3.86 10.14 -26.68
CA CYS A 59 4.11 8.90 -25.94
C CYS A 59 3.33 7.68 -26.46
N HIS A 60 2.36 7.91 -27.35
CA HIS A 60 1.48 6.88 -27.91
C HIS A 60 1.68 6.78 -29.42
N PRO A 61 2.34 5.73 -29.93
CA PRO A 61 2.58 5.57 -31.36
C PRO A 61 1.28 5.63 -32.18
N GLY A 62 1.30 6.43 -33.25
CA GLY A 62 0.14 6.58 -34.14
C GLY A 62 -0.94 7.54 -33.63
N ARG A 63 -0.80 8.13 -32.43
CA ARG A 63 -1.74 9.12 -31.89
C ARG A 63 -1.06 10.47 -31.73
N LYS A 64 -1.65 11.52 -32.32
CA LYS A 64 -1.23 12.91 -32.12
C LYS A 64 -1.79 13.51 -30.82
N SER A 65 -2.91 12.97 -30.35
CA SER A 65 -3.58 13.38 -29.14
C SER A 65 -4.34 12.22 -28.50
N LEU A 66 -4.55 12.31 -27.20
CA LEU A 66 -5.41 11.43 -26.41
C LEU A 66 -6.69 12.18 -26.05
N GLN A 67 -7.83 11.54 -26.28
CA GLN A 67 -9.13 12.05 -25.89
C GLN A 67 -9.58 11.35 -24.61
N LEU A 68 -10.23 12.06 -23.69
CA LEU A 68 -10.90 11.46 -22.55
C LEU A 68 -11.93 10.41 -23.06
N PRO A 69 -11.87 9.15 -22.61
CA PRO A 69 -12.86 8.16 -23.02
C PRO A 69 -14.29 8.58 -22.67
N VAL A 70 -15.18 8.55 -23.66
CA VAL A 70 -16.61 8.97 -23.52
C VAL A 70 -17.34 8.20 -22.42
N TRP A 71 -16.96 6.95 -22.16
CA TRP A 71 -17.55 6.18 -21.07
C TRP A 71 -17.11 6.73 -19.69
N LEU A 72 -15.85 7.16 -19.57
CA LEU A 72 -15.31 7.69 -18.32
C LEU A 72 -15.89 9.08 -18.04
N GLU A 73 -15.99 9.93 -19.07
CA GLU A 73 -16.67 11.23 -18.96
C GLU A 73 -18.11 11.09 -18.42
N ARG A 74 -18.85 10.08 -18.89
CA ARG A 74 -20.20 9.77 -18.40
C ARG A 74 -20.22 9.18 -16.98
N ALA A 75 -19.23 8.38 -16.61
CA ALA A 75 -19.17 7.71 -15.31
C ALA A 75 -18.68 8.63 -14.17
N LEU A 76 -17.84 9.61 -14.49
CA LEU A 76 -17.14 10.43 -13.51
C LEU A 76 -18.06 11.19 -12.53
N PRO A 77 -19.20 11.78 -12.94
CA PRO A 77 -20.10 12.43 -11.98
C PRO A 77 -20.57 11.48 -10.88
N ALA A 78 -20.91 10.24 -11.23
CA ALA A 78 -21.32 9.22 -10.27
C ALA A 78 -20.15 8.80 -9.36
N MET A 79 -18.95 8.62 -9.91
CA MET A 79 -17.75 8.31 -9.12
C MET A 79 -17.37 9.43 -8.15
N THR A 80 -17.59 10.69 -8.54
CA THR A 80 -17.33 11.87 -7.70
C THR A 80 -18.36 11.98 -6.56
N ALA A 81 -19.62 11.65 -6.83
CA ALA A 81 -20.69 11.72 -5.84
C ALA A 81 -20.65 10.55 -4.83
N ARG A 82 -20.23 9.36 -5.26
CA ARG A 82 -20.25 8.15 -4.42
C ARG A 82 -19.15 8.20 -3.36
N LYS A 83 -19.54 8.32 -2.09
CA LYS A 83 -18.64 8.19 -0.94
C LYS A 83 -18.35 6.71 -0.66
N VAL A 84 -17.07 6.34 -0.60
CA VAL A 84 -16.65 4.93 -0.48
C VAL A 84 -15.62 4.70 0.62
N TRP A 85 -15.08 5.77 1.21
CA TRP A 85 -14.10 5.68 2.28
C TRP A 85 -14.30 6.79 3.29
N LYS A 86 -14.11 6.47 4.57
CA LYS A 86 -14.11 7.45 5.66
C LYS A 86 -12.71 7.52 6.25
N ASP A 87 -12.05 8.63 5.99
CA ASP A 87 -10.75 8.96 6.54
C ASP A 87 -10.94 9.80 7.83
N PRO A 88 -10.21 9.52 8.94
CA PRO A 88 -10.33 10.31 10.16
C PRO A 88 -10.00 11.79 9.98
N ASP A 89 -9.03 12.11 9.11
CA ASP A 89 -8.50 13.46 8.94
C ASP A 89 -9.15 14.16 7.73
N GLU A 90 -9.36 13.42 6.63
CA GLU A 90 -9.91 13.98 5.39
C GLU A 90 -11.45 13.85 5.26
N GLY A 91 -12.09 13.11 6.17
CA GLY A 91 -13.54 12.87 6.15
C GLY A 91 -13.98 11.86 5.09
N GLU A 92 -15.14 12.09 4.46
CA GLU A 92 -15.70 11.15 3.48
C GLU A 92 -15.15 11.38 2.07
N LEU A 93 -14.34 10.42 1.61
CA LEU A 93 -13.71 10.43 0.29
C LEU A 93 -14.60 9.74 -0.76
N SER A 94 -14.63 10.32 -1.96
CA SER A 94 -15.36 9.77 -3.09
C SER A 94 -14.57 8.67 -3.81
N GLU A 95 -15.26 7.84 -4.59
CA GLU A 95 -14.63 6.81 -5.43
C GLU A 95 -13.54 7.38 -6.33
N ALA A 96 -13.79 8.52 -6.98
CA ALA A 96 -12.79 9.19 -7.82
C ALA A 96 -11.53 9.58 -7.04
N VAL A 97 -11.70 10.17 -5.84
CA VAL A 97 -10.57 10.60 -4.99
C VAL A 97 -9.76 9.41 -4.47
N VAL A 98 -10.42 8.31 -4.07
CA VAL A 98 -9.72 7.11 -3.61
C VAL A 98 -8.87 6.50 -4.72
N TRP A 99 -9.32 6.54 -5.99
CA TRP A 99 -8.51 6.12 -7.14
C TRP A 99 -7.39 7.09 -7.52
N GLN A 100 -7.58 8.39 -7.29
CA GLN A 100 -6.54 9.40 -7.56
C GLN A 100 -5.28 9.19 -6.72
N THR A 101 -5.39 8.71 -5.48
CA THR A 101 -4.23 8.53 -4.58
C THR A 101 -3.15 7.58 -5.13
N PRO A 102 -3.45 6.32 -5.51
CA PRO A 102 -2.42 5.45 -6.10
C PRO A 102 -1.88 6.00 -7.42
N VAL A 103 -2.74 6.64 -8.24
CA VAL A 103 -2.33 7.21 -9.53
C VAL A 103 -1.35 8.38 -9.33
N SER A 104 -1.57 9.25 -8.35
CA SER A 104 -0.66 10.36 -8.05
C SER A 104 0.69 9.86 -7.53
N ILE A 105 0.71 8.77 -6.75
CA ILE A 105 1.95 8.15 -6.27
C ILE A 105 2.72 7.51 -7.44
N LEU A 106 2.03 6.87 -8.40
CA LEU A 106 2.68 6.36 -9.62
C LEU A 106 3.21 7.49 -10.49
N TYR A 107 2.50 8.61 -10.61
CA TYR A 107 3.02 9.82 -11.27
C TYR A 107 4.32 10.30 -10.60
N GLU A 108 4.32 10.44 -9.27
CA GLU A 108 5.50 10.85 -8.52
C GLU A 108 6.69 9.89 -8.76
N ALA A 109 6.45 8.58 -8.69
CA ALA A 109 7.48 7.58 -8.87
C ALA A 109 8.04 7.56 -10.30
N THR A 110 7.18 7.58 -11.31
CA THR A 110 7.58 7.59 -12.72
C THR A 110 8.30 8.88 -13.11
N ALA A 111 7.91 10.02 -12.55
CA ALA A 111 8.62 11.29 -12.72
C ALA A 111 10.02 11.25 -12.07
N ARG A 112 10.16 10.69 -10.87
CA ARG A 112 11.47 10.53 -10.22
C ARG A 112 12.37 9.54 -10.96
N LEU A 113 11.80 8.50 -11.57
CA LEU A 113 12.54 7.58 -12.44
C LEU A 113 13.08 8.24 -13.72
N ALA A 114 12.56 9.40 -14.12
CA ALA A 114 13.09 10.16 -15.25
C ALA A 114 14.28 11.06 -14.89
N ALA A 115 14.68 11.12 -13.60
CA ALA A 115 15.86 11.88 -13.16
C ALA A 115 17.17 11.28 -13.69
N ALA A 116 18.25 12.06 -13.66
CA ALA A 116 19.56 11.62 -14.14
C ALA A 116 20.14 10.45 -13.33
N ASP A 117 19.96 10.47 -12.01
CA ASP A 117 20.30 9.34 -11.13
C ASP A 117 19.18 9.06 -10.12
N PRO A 118 18.18 8.24 -10.49
CA PRO A 118 17.07 7.91 -9.60
C PRO A 118 17.50 7.10 -8.38
N MET A 119 18.66 6.44 -8.40
CA MET A 119 19.11 5.61 -7.27
C MET A 119 19.58 6.41 -6.06
N ALA A 120 19.92 7.69 -6.26
CA ALA A 120 20.29 8.59 -5.16
C ALA A 120 19.14 8.82 -4.17
N ASP A 121 17.88 8.64 -4.61
CA ASP A 121 16.68 8.94 -3.82
C ASP A 121 16.06 7.69 -3.17
N SER A 122 16.86 6.98 -2.38
CA SER A 122 16.38 5.77 -1.72
C SER A 122 15.23 6.03 -0.74
N ALA A 123 15.29 7.16 -0.02
CA ALA A 123 14.26 7.54 0.95
C ALA A 123 12.92 7.82 0.26
N GLY A 124 12.92 8.56 -0.85
CA GLY A 124 11.71 8.90 -1.60
C GLY A 124 10.99 7.67 -2.15
N PHE A 125 11.72 6.73 -2.75
CA PHE A 125 11.11 5.50 -3.27
C PHE A 125 10.54 4.60 -2.16
N ASN A 126 11.17 4.56 -0.98
CA ASN A 126 10.63 3.81 0.15
C ASN A 126 9.34 4.45 0.70
N ASP A 127 9.30 5.78 0.81
CA ASP A 127 8.09 6.50 1.21
C ASP A 127 6.94 6.28 0.23
N MET A 128 7.19 6.48 -1.07
CA MET A 128 6.20 6.23 -2.13
C MET A 128 5.69 4.79 -2.10
N ARG A 129 6.56 3.79 -1.89
CA ARG A 129 6.15 2.39 -1.76
C ARG A 129 5.14 2.20 -0.63
N ILE A 130 5.40 2.77 0.54
CA ILE A 130 4.53 2.64 1.72
C ILE A 130 3.16 3.28 1.43
N ARG A 131 3.16 4.54 0.97
CA ARG A 131 1.93 5.26 0.60
C ARG A 131 1.15 4.50 -0.47
N PHE A 132 1.85 3.93 -1.46
CA PHE A 132 1.23 3.18 -2.54
C PHE A 132 0.52 1.94 -2.02
N ILE A 133 1.21 1.10 -1.22
CA ILE A 133 0.62 -0.10 -0.59
C ILE A 133 -0.64 0.27 0.20
N MET A 134 -0.56 1.31 1.04
CA MET A 134 -1.71 1.77 1.83
C MET A 134 -2.87 2.23 0.95
N SER A 135 -2.59 2.94 -0.14
CA SER A 135 -3.62 3.40 -1.09
C SER A 135 -4.28 2.26 -1.87
N VAL A 136 -3.53 1.22 -2.25
CA VAL A 136 -4.08 0.02 -2.90
C VAL A 136 -4.91 -0.81 -1.93
N GLU A 137 -4.47 -0.92 -0.67
CA GLU A 137 -5.27 -1.55 0.39
C GLU A 137 -6.59 -0.80 0.62
N ARG A 138 -6.56 0.54 0.58
CA ARG A 138 -7.76 1.39 0.68
C ARG A 138 -8.76 1.08 -0.44
N LEU A 139 -8.31 1.00 -1.70
CA LEU A 139 -9.17 0.61 -2.84
C LEU A 139 -9.80 -0.76 -2.64
N THR A 140 -9.00 -1.73 -2.19
CA THR A 140 -9.46 -3.11 -1.97
C THR A 140 -10.50 -3.18 -0.85
N LYS A 141 -10.28 -2.48 0.26
CA LYS A 141 -11.23 -2.44 1.39
C LYS A 141 -12.52 -1.69 1.04
N ALA A 142 -12.44 -0.68 0.17
CA ALA A 142 -13.59 0.03 -0.34
C ALA A 142 -14.45 -0.79 -1.34
N GLY A 143 -14.02 -1.99 -1.73
CA GLY A 143 -14.79 -2.87 -2.62
C GLY A 143 -14.95 -2.30 -4.03
N LEU A 144 -13.89 -1.69 -4.56
CA LEU A 144 -13.92 -0.98 -5.85
C LEU A 144 -13.61 -1.87 -7.06
N GLU A 145 -13.78 -3.19 -6.96
CA GLU A 145 -13.53 -4.12 -8.05
C GLU A 145 -14.53 -3.98 -9.21
N THR A 146 -15.72 -3.44 -8.92
CA THR A 146 -16.77 -3.12 -9.91
C THR A 146 -16.69 -1.69 -10.44
N SER A 147 -15.76 -0.87 -9.92
CA SER A 147 -15.51 0.50 -10.38
C SER A 147 -15.15 0.56 -11.87
N PHE A 148 -15.19 1.75 -12.45
CA PHE A 148 -14.83 1.98 -13.85
C PHE A 148 -15.59 1.09 -14.85
N GLY A 149 -16.89 0.89 -14.63
CA GLY A 149 -17.70 0.01 -15.47
C GLY A 149 -17.23 -1.45 -15.44
N GLY A 150 -16.78 -1.92 -14.27
CA GLY A 150 -16.24 -3.28 -14.08
C GLY A 150 -14.73 -3.40 -14.30
N ARG A 151 -14.01 -2.34 -14.70
CA ARG A 151 -12.55 -2.40 -14.91
C ARG A 151 -11.75 -2.40 -13.61
N GLY A 152 -12.37 -2.06 -12.48
CA GLY A 152 -11.70 -1.96 -11.19
C GLY A 152 -10.90 -3.20 -10.80
N GLY A 153 -11.46 -4.40 -10.99
CA GLY A 153 -10.77 -5.67 -10.71
C GLY A 153 -9.46 -5.85 -11.49
N PRO A 154 -9.49 -5.84 -12.84
CA PRO A 154 -8.27 -5.84 -13.65
C PRO A 154 -7.27 -4.72 -13.31
N MET A 155 -7.75 -3.51 -13.03
CA MET A 155 -6.90 -2.38 -12.64
C MET A 155 -6.21 -2.61 -11.29
N LEU A 156 -6.90 -3.19 -10.32
CA LEU A 156 -6.31 -3.61 -9.04
C LEU A 156 -5.23 -4.68 -9.23
N ALA A 157 -5.42 -5.63 -10.14
CA ALA A 157 -4.37 -6.60 -10.47
C ALA A 157 -3.11 -5.92 -11.05
N THR A 158 -3.28 -4.87 -11.87
CA THR A 158 -2.16 -4.08 -12.37
C THR A 158 -1.49 -3.25 -11.28
N LEU A 159 -2.25 -2.70 -10.32
CA LEU A 159 -1.71 -2.03 -9.14
C LEU A 159 -0.93 -3.00 -8.23
N ASP A 160 -1.38 -4.24 -8.07
CA ASP A 160 -0.62 -5.28 -7.37
C ASP A 160 0.71 -5.60 -8.07
N ALA A 161 0.73 -5.62 -9.41
CA ALA A 161 1.95 -5.77 -10.18
C ALA A 161 2.89 -4.55 -10.00
N ALA A 162 2.35 -3.33 -10.00
CA ALA A 162 3.11 -2.11 -9.70
C ALA A 162 3.72 -2.18 -8.29
N THR A 163 3.00 -2.75 -7.31
CA THR A 163 3.49 -2.91 -5.95
C THR A 163 4.71 -3.84 -5.89
N ARG A 164 4.72 -4.93 -6.68
CA ARG A 164 5.92 -5.78 -6.86
C ARG A 164 7.06 -5.03 -7.54
N GLY A 165 6.74 -4.13 -8.47
CA GLY A 165 7.71 -3.20 -9.07
C GLY A 165 8.39 -2.33 -8.02
N PHE A 166 7.62 -1.73 -7.12
CA PHE A 166 8.14 -0.99 -5.97
C PHE A 166 9.03 -1.85 -5.07
N ASP A 167 8.63 -3.09 -4.73
CA ASP A 167 9.46 -4.00 -3.95
C ASP A 167 10.82 -4.26 -4.59
N GLY A 168 10.82 -4.67 -5.86
CA GLY A 168 12.04 -4.97 -6.59
C GLY A 168 12.97 -3.75 -6.63
N LEU A 169 12.41 -2.59 -6.97
CA LEU A 169 13.13 -1.32 -7.03
C LEU A 169 13.76 -0.96 -5.67
N THR A 170 12.96 -0.96 -4.61
CA THR A 170 13.43 -0.55 -3.28
C THR A 170 14.31 -1.59 -2.59
N GLY A 171 14.12 -2.88 -2.89
CA GLY A 171 15.02 -3.95 -2.44
C GLY A 171 16.38 -3.88 -3.14
N ALA A 172 16.41 -3.47 -4.41
CA ALA A 172 17.63 -3.21 -5.15
C ALA A 172 18.38 -1.97 -4.63
N LEU A 173 17.66 -0.89 -4.32
CA LEU A 173 18.23 0.30 -3.67
C LEU A 173 18.94 -0.05 -2.36
N ALA A 174 18.31 -0.86 -1.51
CA ALA A 174 18.89 -1.27 -0.23
C ALA A 174 20.19 -2.08 -0.40
N LYS A 175 20.40 -2.72 -1.56
CA LYS A 175 21.58 -3.54 -1.87
C LYS A 175 22.59 -2.81 -2.76
N GLY A 176 22.28 -1.60 -3.24
CA GLY A 176 23.07 -0.93 -4.28
C GLY A 176 23.11 -1.67 -5.62
N ASP A 177 22.10 -2.50 -5.92
CA ASP A 177 22.07 -3.34 -7.13
C ASP A 177 21.40 -2.60 -8.29
N ARG A 178 22.20 -1.96 -9.15
CA ARG A 178 21.69 -1.21 -10.32
C ARG A 178 20.87 -2.07 -11.27
N LYS A 179 21.29 -3.31 -11.53
CA LYS A 179 20.61 -4.18 -12.50
C LYS A 179 19.22 -4.57 -12.00
N ALA A 180 19.12 -4.95 -10.73
CA ALA A 180 17.83 -5.23 -10.11
C ALA A 180 16.95 -3.97 -10.01
N PHE A 181 17.56 -2.81 -9.77
CA PHE A 181 16.86 -1.52 -9.75
C PHE A 181 16.21 -1.22 -11.11
N ASP A 182 16.99 -1.33 -12.18
CA ASP A 182 16.53 -1.08 -13.55
C ASP A 182 15.41 -2.06 -13.95
N ALA A 183 15.50 -3.33 -13.52
CA ALA A 183 14.44 -4.32 -13.75
C ALA A 183 13.15 -3.97 -12.97
N GLY A 184 13.27 -3.57 -11.70
CA GLY A 184 12.14 -3.13 -10.88
C GLY A 184 11.46 -1.88 -11.43
N ALA A 185 12.26 -0.90 -11.85
CA ALA A 185 11.80 0.31 -12.53
C ALA A 185 11.05 -0.03 -13.83
N ALA A 186 11.64 -0.84 -14.72
CA ALA A 186 10.98 -1.25 -15.96
C ALA A 186 9.63 -1.96 -15.71
N GLY A 187 9.55 -2.79 -14.66
CA GLY A 187 8.29 -3.40 -14.21
C GLY A 187 7.26 -2.36 -13.77
N LEU A 188 7.66 -1.41 -12.94
CA LEU A 188 6.80 -0.32 -12.45
C LEU A 188 6.29 0.58 -13.59
N LEU A 189 7.17 0.94 -14.53
CA LEU A 189 6.81 1.73 -15.73
C LEU A 189 5.78 0.98 -16.58
N ARG A 190 6.00 -0.32 -16.82
CA ARG A 190 5.07 -1.17 -17.60
C ARG A 190 3.70 -1.25 -16.92
N SER A 191 3.65 -1.50 -15.61
CA SER A 191 2.39 -1.55 -14.87
C SER A 191 1.67 -0.20 -14.87
N SER A 192 2.39 0.91 -14.75
CA SER A 192 1.79 2.25 -14.80
C SER A 192 1.14 2.52 -16.16
N ARG A 193 1.85 2.24 -17.26
CA ARG A 193 1.31 2.41 -18.62
C ARG A 193 0.15 1.44 -18.92
N ASP A 194 0.24 0.20 -18.45
CA ASP A 194 -0.83 -0.79 -18.57
C ASP A 194 -2.10 -0.35 -17.81
N LEU A 195 -1.94 0.25 -16.64
CA LEU A 195 -3.05 0.79 -15.85
C LEU A 195 -3.78 1.89 -16.62
N PHE A 196 -3.03 2.80 -17.26
CA PHE A 196 -3.61 3.86 -18.10
C PHE A 196 -4.30 3.31 -19.35
N ALA A 197 -3.67 2.35 -20.03
CA ALA A 197 -4.20 1.74 -21.25
C ALA A 197 -5.60 1.14 -21.04
N GLN A 198 -5.87 0.57 -19.85
CA GLN A 198 -7.18 0.01 -19.48
C GLN A 198 -8.34 1.00 -19.55
N LEU A 199 -8.08 2.32 -19.52
CA LEU A 199 -9.12 3.34 -19.72
C LEU A 199 -9.66 3.36 -21.15
N PHE A 200 -8.87 2.90 -22.12
CA PHE A 200 -9.16 2.97 -23.56
C PHE A 200 -9.53 1.63 -24.17
N GLU A 201 -9.34 0.54 -23.44
CA GLU A 201 -9.64 -0.83 -23.90
C GLU A 201 -11.07 -1.24 -23.54
N GLU A 202 -11.56 -2.35 -24.06
CA GLU A 202 -12.76 -3.03 -23.52
C GLU A 202 -12.47 -3.66 -22.15
N PRO A 203 -13.48 -3.91 -21.29
CA PRO A 203 -13.23 -4.50 -19.98
C PRO A 203 -12.53 -5.86 -20.12
N ARG A 204 -11.36 -6.00 -19.48
CA ARG A 204 -10.57 -7.22 -19.56
C ARG A 204 -11.28 -8.40 -18.88
N LYS A 205 -10.85 -9.62 -19.22
CA LYS A 205 -11.36 -10.84 -18.56
C LYS A 205 -11.18 -10.73 -17.04
N GLY A 206 -12.27 -10.95 -16.30
CA GLY A 206 -12.29 -10.76 -14.85
C GLY A 206 -12.85 -9.40 -14.41
N ALA A 207 -13.35 -8.57 -15.33
CA ALA A 207 -14.08 -7.36 -15.00
C ALA A 207 -15.19 -7.62 -13.96
N GLY A 208 -15.28 -6.75 -12.96
CA GLY A 208 -16.21 -6.83 -11.84
C GLY A 208 -15.90 -7.93 -10.80
N LYS A 209 -14.79 -8.66 -10.95
CA LYS A 209 -14.37 -9.70 -10.01
C LYS A 209 -13.15 -9.24 -9.20
N LYS A 210 -12.99 -9.81 -8.01
CA LYS A 210 -11.78 -9.64 -7.21
C LYS A 210 -10.57 -10.22 -7.94
N PRO A 211 -9.40 -9.56 -7.89
CA PRO A 211 -8.16 -10.12 -8.42
C PRO A 211 -7.90 -11.52 -7.85
N ALA A 212 -7.51 -12.46 -8.71
CA ALA A 212 -7.26 -13.85 -8.30
C ALA A 212 -6.03 -13.98 -7.37
N ALA A 213 -5.09 -13.05 -7.46
CA ALA A 213 -3.90 -13.01 -6.61
C ALA A 213 -3.78 -11.60 -6.03
N ARG A 214 -3.83 -11.50 -4.70
CA ARG A 214 -3.55 -10.27 -3.97
C ARG A 214 -2.06 -10.20 -3.68
N TYR A 215 -1.45 -9.05 -3.93
CA TYR A 215 -0.06 -8.84 -3.52
C TYR A 215 0.08 -8.92 -1.99
N THR A 216 1.12 -9.63 -1.55
CA THR A 216 1.53 -9.71 -0.14
C THR A 216 2.86 -8.97 -0.01
N PRO A 217 2.95 -7.91 0.83
CA PRO A 217 4.16 -7.13 0.98
C PRO A 217 5.42 -7.95 1.23
N GLU A 218 6.53 -7.59 0.60
CA GLU A 218 7.83 -8.13 1.00
C GLU A 218 8.04 -7.85 2.49
N ALA A 219 8.19 -8.94 3.24
CA ALA A 219 8.32 -8.98 4.68
C ALA A 219 9.69 -8.45 5.12
N ARG A 220 9.85 -7.12 5.15
CA ARG A 220 11.08 -6.43 5.59
C ARG A 220 10.76 -5.19 6.41
N VAL A 221 11.71 -4.74 7.23
CA VAL A 221 11.57 -3.49 7.99
C VAL A 221 11.65 -2.30 7.04
N LEU A 222 10.67 -1.40 7.13
CA LEU A 222 10.55 -0.24 6.24
C LEU A 222 10.99 1.04 6.97
N PRO A 223 11.51 2.07 6.27
CA PRO A 223 11.74 3.38 6.87
C PRO A 223 10.48 3.91 7.58
N GLY A 224 10.65 4.52 8.75
CA GLY A 224 9.53 4.97 9.61
C GLY A 224 8.94 3.87 10.50
N TYR A 225 9.04 2.60 10.11
CA TYR A 225 8.63 1.46 10.91
C TYR A 225 9.78 0.91 11.77
N ARG A 226 9.49 -0.03 12.65
CA ARG A 226 10.43 -0.74 13.53
C ARG A 226 10.19 -2.24 13.39
N GLY A 227 11.28 -3.00 13.27
CA GLY A 227 11.23 -4.44 13.41
C GLY A 227 11.29 -4.79 14.90
N VAL A 228 10.22 -5.34 15.45
CA VAL A 228 10.21 -5.81 16.86
C VAL A 228 10.29 -7.32 16.89
N SER A 229 11.35 -7.85 17.51
CA SER A 229 11.55 -9.28 17.68
C SER A 229 10.92 -9.75 18.99
N LEU A 230 9.95 -10.65 18.89
CA LEU A 230 9.24 -11.23 20.02
C LEU A 230 9.62 -12.71 20.18
N PRO A 231 10.07 -13.15 21.37
CA PRO A 231 10.20 -14.56 21.65
C PRO A 231 8.81 -15.17 21.75
N VAL A 232 8.60 -16.30 21.09
CA VAL A 232 7.34 -17.04 21.10
C VAL A 232 7.60 -18.52 21.33
N PRO A 233 6.61 -19.30 21.82
CA PRO A 233 6.75 -20.75 21.89
C PRO A 233 7.14 -21.34 20.54
N ALA A 234 8.03 -22.35 20.54
CA ALA A 234 8.49 -22.99 19.31
C ALA A 234 7.33 -23.50 18.43
N SER A 235 6.27 -24.02 19.07
CA SER A 235 5.04 -24.43 18.40
C SER A 235 4.36 -23.30 17.63
N GLN A 236 4.34 -22.08 18.17
CA GLN A 236 3.76 -20.92 17.49
C GLN A 236 4.63 -20.47 16.31
N ALA A 237 5.95 -20.41 16.49
CA ALA A 237 6.88 -20.06 15.40
C ALA A 237 6.81 -21.04 14.21
N LEU A 238 6.45 -22.31 14.43
CA LEU A 238 6.29 -23.31 13.36
C LEU A 238 5.14 -23.01 12.40
N PHE A 239 4.09 -22.30 12.85
CA PHE A 239 2.88 -22.05 12.07
C PHE A 239 2.74 -20.62 11.56
N LEU A 240 3.76 -19.79 11.79
CA LEU A 240 3.83 -18.42 11.30
C LEU A 240 4.79 -18.32 10.12
N GLY A 241 4.38 -17.53 9.12
CA GLY A 241 5.14 -17.24 7.92
C GLY A 241 5.44 -15.75 7.76
N ARG A 242 6.50 -15.45 7.01
CA ARG A 242 6.78 -14.07 6.55
C ARG A 242 5.64 -13.57 5.66
N GLY A 243 5.22 -12.33 5.88
CA GLY A 243 4.13 -11.68 5.14
C GLY A 243 2.73 -11.96 5.72
N GLU A 244 2.60 -12.90 6.66
CA GLU A 244 1.34 -13.13 7.37
C GLU A 244 1.02 -11.95 8.30
N ARG A 245 -0.27 -11.78 8.58
CA ARG A 245 -0.77 -10.77 9.52
C ARG A 245 -1.19 -11.45 10.82
N VAL A 246 -0.85 -10.83 11.94
CA VAL A 246 -1.13 -11.36 13.28
C VAL A 246 -1.74 -10.30 14.18
N ASP A 247 -2.50 -10.77 15.17
CA ASP A 247 -2.84 -10.01 16.37
C ASP A 247 -1.92 -10.44 17.51
N MET A 248 -1.46 -9.48 18.32
CA MET A 248 -0.62 -9.73 19.48
C MET A 248 -1.45 -9.63 20.75
N LEU A 249 -1.61 -10.76 21.43
CA LEU A 249 -2.26 -10.86 22.73
C LEU A 249 -1.19 -10.93 23.81
N VAL A 250 -1.44 -10.25 24.92
CA VAL A 250 -0.52 -10.19 26.05
C VAL A 250 -1.29 -10.50 27.31
N SER A 251 -0.78 -11.46 28.08
CA SER A 251 -1.31 -11.78 29.40
C SER A 251 -0.46 -11.13 30.48
N PHE A 252 -1.08 -10.39 31.39
CA PHE A 252 -0.39 -9.70 32.50
C PHE A 252 -1.28 -9.67 33.74
N ASP A 253 -0.67 -9.39 34.90
CA ASP A 253 -1.41 -9.22 36.15
C ASP A 253 -1.94 -7.79 36.23
N ALA A 254 -3.26 -7.63 36.22
CA ALA A 254 -3.93 -6.36 36.39
C ALA A 254 -4.44 -6.20 37.83
N LEU A 255 -4.29 -5.00 38.40
CA LEU A 255 -4.95 -4.65 39.65
C LEU A 255 -6.42 -4.35 39.39
N THR A 256 -7.28 -5.09 40.07
CA THR A 256 -8.73 -4.83 40.09
C THR A 256 -9.05 -3.79 41.17
N GLY A 257 -10.23 -3.16 41.10
CA GLY A 257 -10.64 -2.13 42.09
C GLY A 257 -10.72 -2.61 43.54
N THR A 258 -10.59 -3.93 43.78
CA THR A 258 -10.52 -4.55 45.11
C THR A 258 -9.08 -4.88 45.54
N ASP A 259 -8.08 -4.26 44.93
CA ASP A 259 -6.63 -4.49 45.18
C ASP A 259 -6.14 -5.93 44.93
N THR A 260 -7.00 -6.77 44.35
CA THR A 260 -6.65 -8.13 43.95
C THR A 260 -5.99 -8.12 42.59
N ARG A 261 -4.81 -8.75 42.47
CA ARG A 261 -4.15 -9.01 41.18
C ARG A 261 -4.89 -10.13 40.46
N GLU A 262 -5.32 -9.87 39.24
CA GLU A 262 -5.96 -10.85 38.37
C GLU A 262 -5.19 -10.96 37.05
N LYS A 263 -4.92 -12.18 36.62
CA LYS A 263 -4.31 -12.44 35.32
C LYS A 263 -5.33 -12.20 34.21
N VAL A 264 -5.10 -11.18 33.40
CA VAL A 264 -5.96 -10.80 32.28
C VAL A 264 -5.19 -10.97 30.98
N THR A 265 -5.91 -11.22 29.89
CA THR A 265 -5.35 -11.23 28.53
C THR A 265 -6.03 -10.19 27.68
N ALA A 266 -5.24 -9.33 27.05
CA ALA A 266 -5.72 -8.25 26.20
C ALA A 266 -5.04 -8.29 24.82
N THR A 267 -5.75 -7.81 23.81
CA THR A 267 -5.18 -7.57 22.48
C THR A 267 -4.48 -6.23 22.49
N ILE A 268 -3.16 -6.24 22.29
CA ILE A 268 -2.34 -5.02 22.33
C ILE A 268 -2.09 -4.48 20.94
N LEU A 269 -1.81 -5.37 19.97
CA LEU A 269 -1.63 -5.01 18.57
C LEU A 269 -2.58 -5.82 17.70
N GLN A 270 -3.06 -5.20 16.63
CA GLN A 270 -3.91 -5.87 15.64
C GLN A 270 -3.40 -5.66 14.24
N ASN A 271 -3.56 -6.68 13.40
CA ASN A 271 -3.27 -6.61 11.98
C ASN A 271 -1.81 -6.20 11.66
N VAL A 272 -0.85 -6.71 12.43
CA VAL A 272 0.58 -6.43 12.27
C VAL A 272 1.22 -7.46 11.33
N ILE A 273 2.14 -7.04 10.46
CA ILE A 273 2.80 -7.92 9.50
C ILE A 273 4.01 -8.61 10.14
N VAL A 274 4.15 -9.90 9.90
CA VAL A 274 5.35 -10.67 10.24
C VAL A 274 6.44 -10.44 9.19
N THR A 275 7.56 -9.83 9.59
CA THR A 275 8.72 -9.58 8.70
C THR A 275 9.70 -10.74 8.68
N GLY A 276 9.78 -11.51 9.77
CA GLY A 276 10.75 -12.58 9.94
C GLY A 276 10.26 -13.62 10.93
N VAL A 277 10.66 -14.88 10.71
CA VAL A 277 10.40 -15.97 11.65
C VAL A 277 11.67 -16.79 11.76
N HIS A 278 12.22 -16.87 12.97
CA HIS A 278 13.34 -17.72 13.33
C HIS A 278 12.81 -18.86 14.18
N LYS A 279 12.95 -20.08 13.67
CA LYS A 279 12.56 -21.29 14.41
C LYS A 279 13.54 -21.51 15.56
N SER A 280 13.05 -22.16 16.60
CA SER A 280 13.84 -22.57 17.76
C SER A 280 15.04 -23.44 17.32
N ALA A 281 16.19 -23.27 17.98
CA ALA A 281 17.41 -24.02 17.67
C ALA A 281 17.46 -25.39 18.36
N GLY A 282 16.59 -25.64 19.36
CA GLY A 282 16.54 -26.92 20.07
C GLY A 282 15.26 -27.12 20.90
N PRO A 283 15.01 -28.35 21.40
CA PRO A 283 13.86 -28.63 22.25
C PRO A 283 13.82 -27.72 23.49
N GLY A 284 12.70 -27.02 23.69
CA GLY A 284 12.51 -26.13 24.85
C GLY A 284 12.99 -24.69 24.66
N GLU A 285 13.73 -24.38 23.60
CA GLU A 285 14.09 -22.99 23.29
C GLU A 285 12.94 -22.28 22.56
N PRO A 286 12.72 -20.97 22.81
CA PRO A 286 11.71 -20.20 22.09
C PRO A 286 12.11 -19.99 20.63
N GLY A 287 11.13 -19.82 19.76
CA GLY A 287 11.34 -19.19 18.45
C GLY A 287 11.33 -17.67 18.59
N VAL A 288 11.69 -16.96 17.51
CA VAL A 288 11.61 -15.50 17.44
C VAL A 288 10.79 -15.10 16.23
N VAL A 289 9.79 -14.25 16.43
CA VAL A 289 8.99 -13.65 15.35
C VAL A 289 9.25 -12.16 15.31
N GLN A 290 9.61 -11.64 14.14
CA GLN A 290 9.81 -10.22 13.92
C GLN A 290 8.54 -9.61 13.32
N LEU A 291 8.05 -8.54 13.95
CA LEU A 291 6.87 -7.78 13.54
C LEU A 291 7.25 -6.43 12.94
N LEU A 292 6.53 -5.99 11.92
CA LEU A 292 6.60 -4.64 11.37
C LEU A 292 5.66 -3.71 12.14
N CYS A 293 6.20 -2.95 13.07
CA CYS A 293 5.43 -2.03 13.91
C CYS A 293 5.68 -0.58 13.52
N ASN A 294 4.68 0.29 13.59
CA ASN A 294 4.91 1.74 13.65
C ASN A 294 5.57 2.11 15.01
N PRO A 295 6.05 3.36 15.20
CA PRO A 295 6.74 3.73 16.45
C PRO A 295 5.93 3.49 17.73
N ASN A 296 4.62 3.75 17.72
CA ASN A 296 3.76 3.56 18.89
C ASN A 296 3.51 2.06 19.17
N GLU A 297 3.20 1.29 18.12
CA GLU A 297 3.06 -0.16 18.21
C GLU A 297 4.35 -0.82 18.70
N ALA A 298 5.51 -0.30 18.30
CA ALA A 298 6.80 -0.81 18.74
C ALA A 298 7.02 -0.56 20.24
N GLN A 299 6.61 0.60 20.76
CA GLN A 299 6.64 0.88 22.19
C GLN A 299 5.71 -0.06 22.95
N TYR A 300 4.50 -0.30 22.47
CA TYR A 300 3.56 -1.23 23.10
C TYR A 300 4.09 -2.67 23.09
N ALA A 301 4.71 -3.11 21.99
CA ALA A 301 5.36 -4.42 21.91
C ALA A 301 6.53 -4.55 22.90
N ALA A 302 7.39 -3.52 22.98
CA ALA A 302 8.50 -3.50 23.93
C ALA A 302 8.02 -3.51 25.38
N LEU A 303 6.98 -2.74 25.71
CA LEU A 303 6.37 -2.74 27.04
C LEU A 303 5.78 -4.13 27.38
N SER A 304 5.15 -4.76 26.39
CA SER A 304 4.59 -6.10 26.53
C SER A 304 5.65 -7.17 26.79
N LEU A 305 6.86 -7.02 26.23
CA LEU A 305 7.99 -7.88 26.57
C LEU A 305 8.48 -7.68 28.00
N ALA A 306 8.47 -6.45 28.48
CA ALA A 306 8.97 -6.11 29.80
C ALA A 306 8.00 -6.49 30.93
N GLN A 307 6.68 -6.36 30.68
CA GLN A 307 5.64 -6.49 31.72
C GLN A 307 4.69 -7.66 31.50
N GLY A 308 4.63 -8.19 30.28
CA GLY A 308 3.78 -9.32 29.95
C GLY A 308 4.32 -10.62 30.54
N SER A 309 3.45 -11.40 31.17
CA SER A 309 3.76 -12.76 31.61
C SER A 309 3.77 -13.76 30.46
N ASN A 310 3.04 -13.47 29.38
CA ASN A 310 2.98 -14.29 28.18
C ASN A 310 2.58 -13.45 26.96
N ILE A 311 3.21 -13.71 25.82
CA ILE A 311 2.88 -13.10 24.52
C ILE A 311 2.44 -14.21 23.58
N THR A 312 1.29 -14.01 22.94
CA THR A 312 0.72 -14.95 21.97
C THR A 312 0.40 -14.22 20.68
N LEU A 313 0.94 -14.70 19.57
CA LEU A 313 0.61 -14.22 18.24
C LEU A 313 -0.49 -15.08 17.60
N ILE A 314 -1.61 -14.45 17.24
CA ILE A 314 -2.74 -15.11 16.59
C ILE A 314 -2.72 -14.78 15.11
N ARG A 315 -2.54 -15.81 14.28
CA ARG A 315 -2.55 -15.68 12.82
C ARG A 315 -3.94 -15.30 12.33
N ARG A 316 -4.02 -14.25 11.50
CA ARG A 316 -5.24 -13.86 10.79
C ARG A 316 -5.47 -14.71 9.55
N ALA A 317 -6.74 -14.87 9.17
CA ALA A 317 -7.06 -15.46 7.89
C ALA A 317 -6.52 -14.60 6.73
N PRO A 318 -6.07 -15.19 5.62
CA PRO A 318 -5.64 -14.42 4.45
C PRO A 318 -6.73 -13.42 4.01
N GLY A 319 -6.36 -12.14 3.92
CA GLY A 319 -7.27 -11.05 3.54
C GLY A 319 -8.07 -10.42 4.68
N ASP A 320 -8.07 -11.01 5.88
CA ASP A 320 -8.68 -10.40 7.06
C ASP A 320 -7.84 -9.23 7.58
N THR A 321 -8.36 -8.02 7.35
CA THR A 321 -7.70 -6.75 7.67
C THR A 321 -8.61 -5.83 8.49
N GLU A 322 -9.78 -6.35 8.91
CA GLU A 322 -10.72 -5.61 9.74
C GLU A 322 -10.24 -5.65 11.19
N LEU A 323 -10.23 -4.50 11.85
CA LEU A 323 -9.88 -4.41 13.26
C LEU A 323 -11.11 -4.81 14.08
N ARG A 324 -11.06 -6.02 14.63
CA ARG A 324 -12.09 -6.55 15.54
C ARG A 324 -11.45 -6.74 16.90
N PRO A 325 -11.60 -5.80 17.85
CA PRO A 325 -10.99 -5.94 19.15
C PRO A 325 -11.54 -7.20 19.83
N MET A 326 -10.66 -8.11 20.25
CA MET A 326 -11.07 -9.22 21.12
C MET A 326 -11.23 -8.67 22.53
N GLU A 327 -12.37 -8.96 23.15
CA GLU A 327 -12.67 -8.51 24.50
C GLU A 327 -11.61 -9.00 25.49
N ILE A 328 -11.29 -8.16 26.48
CA ILE A 328 -10.37 -8.53 27.56
C ILE A 328 -11.00 -9.68 28.34
N ALA A 329 -10.30 -10.80 28.35
CA ALA A 329 -10.74 -12.02 28.99
C ALA A 329 -9.96 -12.28 30.28
N SER A 330 -10.68 -12.80 31.27
CA SER A 330 -10.12 -13.33 32.50
C SER A 330 -10.93 -14.56 32.91
N PHE A 331 -10.30 -15.54 33.58
CA PHE A 331 -11.02 -16.78 33.94
C PHE A 331 -12.21 -16.52 34.87
N ARG A 332 -12.12 -15.51 35.74
CA ARG A 332 -13.21 -15.12 36.63
C ARG A 332 -14.44 -14.62 35.87
N ARG A 333 -14.25 -14.01 34.69
CA ARG A 333 -15.35 -13.57 33.82
C ARG A 333 -15.97 -14.70 33.01
N LEU A 334 -15.26 -15.82 32.84
CA LEU A 334 -15.71 -16.96 32.03
C LEU A 334 -16.62 -17.92 32.82
N ILE A 335 -16.40 -18.05 34.12
CA ILE A 335 -17.18 -18.93 35.00
C ILE A 335 -18.11 -18.05 35.83
N LYS A 336 -19.43 -18.09 35.53
CA LYS A 336 -20.47 -17.46 36.34
C LYS A 336 -20.84 -18.32 37.54
#